data_AF-A0AAZ1X3U9-F1
#
_entry.id   AF-A0AAZ1X3U9-F1
#
_cell.length_a   1.000
_cell.length_b   1.000
_cell.length_c   1.000
_cell.angle_alpha   90.00
_cell.angle_beta   90.00
_cell.angle_gamma   90.00
#
_symmetry.space_group_name_H-M   'P 1'
#
loop_
_entity.id
_entity.type
_entity.pdbx_description
1 polymer ?
#
loop_
_entity_poly.entity_id
_entity_poly.type
_entity_poly.pdbx_seq_one_letter_code
_entity_poly.pdbx_strand_id
1 'polypeptide(L)'
;MMKSAPLPMIGILQKFSRWVGDRLHKKRFSSEASQDFPAAVPEQPPRDPLLQLVSLQEASGCWLLDPALAAALGKTDEEVEKSKPEKASSEVWATILALIWLHGFKMDAKDEWELLAVKAASWLQAHKAPCVSECVDAGNVLLGCSVKKEALGL
;
A
#
# COMPACT_ATOMS: atom_id res chain seq x y z
N MET A 1 -28.47 26.90 18.53
CA MET A 1 -28.05 27.37 17.19
C MET A 1 -26.56 27.14 17.04
N MET A 2 -26.21 26.40 15.99
CA MET A 2 -24.86 25.94 15.66
C MET A 2 -23.94 27.10 15.24
N LYS A 3 -22.62 26.90 15.40
CA LYS A 3 -21.68 26.86 14.27
C LYS A 3 -20.39 26.16 14.69
N SER A 4 -20.28 24.90 14.29
CA SER A 4 -19.03 24.14 14.27
C SER A 4 -18.09 24.77 13.23
N ALA A 5 -16.84 25.03 13.61
CA ALA A 5 -15.82 25.54 12.71
C ALA A 5 -15.22 24.36 11.90
N PRO A 6 -15.10 24.46 10.57
CA PRO A 6 -14.48 23.42 9.78
C PRO A 6 -12.96 23.49 9.91
N LEU A 7 -12.33 22.35 10.20
CA LEU A 7 -10.89 22.17 10.11
C LEU A 7 -10.46 22.22 8.62
N PRO A 8 -9.29 22.81 8.29
CA PRO A 8 -8.84 22.94 6.91
C PRO A 8 -8.27 21.61 6.40
N MET A 9 -9.13 20.79 5.81
CA MET A 9 -8.79 19.52 5.12
C MET A 9 -7.81 19.67 3.93
N ILE A 10 -7.45 20.90 3.57
CA ILE A 10 -6.67 21.23 2.36
C ILE A 10 -5.16 21.02 2.56
N GLY A 11 -4.65 21.10 3.80
CA GLY A 11 -3.20 21.10 4.06
C GLY A 11 -2.48 19.75 3.86
N ILE A 12 -3.20 18.62 3.98
CA ILE A 12 -2.60 17.28 3.91
C ILE A 12 -2.50 16.79 2.46
N LEU A 13 -3.50 17.05 1.63
CA LEU A 13 -3.45 16.72 0.19
C LEU A 13 -2.33 17.47 -0.55
N GLN A 14 -2.04 18.71 -0.16
CA GLN A 14 -1.02 19.51 -0.84
C GLN A 14 0.41 19.05 -0.51
N LYS A 15 0.64 18.50 0.69
CA LYS A 15 1.91 17.88 1.07
C LYS A 15 2.14 16.56 0.32
N PHE A 16 1.08 15.76 0.15
CA PHE A 16 1.12 14.50 -0.60
C PHE A 16 1.36 14.74 -2.10
N SER A 17 0.72 15.77 -2.68
CA SER A 17 0.91 16.16 -4.08
C SER A 17 2.35 16.64 -4.38
N ARG A 18 2.98 17.36 -3.43
CA ARG A 18 4.39 17.77 -3.54
C ARG A 18 5.35 16.58 -3.54
N TRP A 19 5.13 15.60 -2.66
CA TRP A 19 5.92 14.38 -2.60
C TRP A 19 5.76 13.49 -3.86
N VAL A 20 4.57 13.44 -4.46
CA VAL A 20 4.35 12.78 -5.76
C VAL A 20 5.13 13.48 -6.88
N GLY A 21 5.19 14.82 -6.86
CA GLY A 21 6.01 15.61 -7.79
C GLY A 21 7.50 15.25 -7.73
N ASP A 22 8.03 15.04 -6.52
CA ASP A 22 9.43 14.64 -6.30
C ASP A 22 9.72 13.21 -6.81
N ARG A 23 8.74 12.31 -6.75
CA ARG A 23 8.84 10.92 -7.25
C ARG A 23 8.85 10.85 -8.79
N LEU A 24 8.16 11.74 -9.49
CA LEU A 24 8.20 11.79 -10.97
C LEU A 24 9.50 12.39 -11.53
N HIS A 25 10.21 13.24 -10.77
CA HIS A 25 11.47 13.83 -11.22
C HIS A 25 12.66 12.86 -11.13
N LYS A 26 12.57 11.79 -10.34
CA LYS A 26 13.65 10.78 -10.23
C LYS A 26 13.66 9.74 -11.36
N LYS A 27 12.64 9.72 -12.23
CA LYS A 27 12.53 8.72 -13.32
C LYS A 27 13.02 9.19 -14.69
N ARG A 28 13.59 10.40 -14.83
CA ARG A 28 14.07 10.90 -16.13
C ARG A 28 15.52 11.39 -16.02
N PHE A 29 16.38 10.73 -16.79
CA PHE A 29 17.83 10.92 -16.94
C PHE A 29 18.73 10.32 -15.84
N SER A 30 19.06 9.04 -16.02
CA SER A 30 20.45 8.62 -15.88
C SER A 30 20.75 7.64 -17.01
N SER A 31 20.94 8.19 -18.22
CA SER A 31 21.61 7.50 -19.33
C SER A 31 22.99 8.12 -19.47
N GLU A 32 23.98 7.23 -19.56
CA GLU A 32 25.40 7.42 -19.84
C GLU A 32 26.31 7.83 -18.68
N ALA A 33 27.00 6.82 -18.13
CA ALA A 33 28.45 6.72 -18.31
C ALA A 33 28.88 5.25 -18.13
N SER A 34 29.40 4.66 -19.20
CA SER A 34 30.11 3.38 -19.16
C SER A 34 31.33 3.50 -18.25
N GLN A 35 31.40 2.72 -17.19
CA GLN A 35 32.65 2.33 -16.55
C GLN A 35 32.44 1.06 -15.72
N ASP A 36 33.23 0.05 -16.07
CA ASP A 36 33.29 -1.30 -15.55
C ASP A 36 33.77 -1.29 -14.09
N PHE A 37 32.86 -1.53 -13.14
CA PHE A 37 33.16 -1.89 -11.76
C PHE A 37 32.05 -2.83 -11.26
N PRO A 38 32.36 -3.97 -10.60
CA PRO A 38 31.33 -4.75 -9.92
C PRO A 38 30.87 -3.98 -8.68
N ALA A 39 29.91 -3.07 -8.90
CA ALA A 39 29.28 -2.32 -7.84
C ALA A 39 28.41 -3.30 -7.04
N ALA A 40 28.94 -3.80 -5.92
CA ALA A 40 28.13 -4.36 -4.87
C ALA A 40 27.03 -3.34 -4.55
N VAL A 41 25.78 -3.67 -4.89
CA VAL A 41 24.62 -2.87 -4.54
C VAL A 41 24.67 -2.67 -3.03
N PRO A 42 24.77 -1.44 -2.50
CA PRO A 42 24.72 -1.25 -1.06
C PRO A 42 23.36 -1.75 -0.60
N GLU A 43 23.34 -2.82 0.21
CA GLU A 43 22.12 -3.26 0.88
C GLU A 43 21.61 -2.07 1.68
N GLN A 44 20.47 -1.50 1.24
CA GLN A 44 19.84 -0.43 1.99
C GLN A 44 19.52 -0.97 3.39
N PRO A 45 19.76 -0.20 4.46
CA PRO A 45 19.33 -0.58 5.79
C PRO A 45 17.86 -1.03 5.75
N PRO A 46 17.48 -2.09 6.49
CA PRO A 46 16.10 -2.54 6.53
C PRO A 46 15.19 -1.36 6.83
N ARG A 47 14.34 -1.00 5.86
CA ARG A 47 13.37 0.06 6.06
C ARG A 47 12.31 -0.44 7.04
N ASP A 48 11.78 0.47 7.85
CA ASP A 48 10.61 0.14 8.63
C ASP A 48 9.49 -0.34 7.70
N PRO A 49 8.89 -1.53 7.94
CA PRO A 49 7.89 -2.10 7.05
C PRO A 49 6.66 -1.21 6.84
N LEU A 50 6.25 -0.43 7.85
CA LEU A 50 5.11 0.48 7.73
C LEU A 50 5.47 1.64 6.79
N LEU A 51 6.63 2.26 6.96
CA LEU A 51 7.11 3.32 6.05
C LEU A 51 7.29 2.80 4.62
N GLN A 52 7.76 1.57 4.45
CA GLN A 52 7.86 0.93 3.15
C GLN A 52 6.47 0.78 2.52
N LEU A 53 5.52 0.18 3.22
CA LEU A 53 4.14 0.02 2.75
C LEU A 53 3.50 1.37 2.39
N VAL A 54 3.63 2.38 3.25
CA VAL A 54 3.12 3.75 3.02
C VAL A 54 3.70 4.34 1.75
N SER A 55 5.00 4.15 1.52
CA SER A 55 5.66 4.68 0.33
C SER A 55 5.22 4.00 -0.97
N LEU A 56 4.63 2.81 -0.90
CA LEU A 56 4.20 2.06 -2.08
C LEU A 56 2.76 2.39 -2.51
N GLN A 57 2.00 3.16 -1.71
CA GLN A 57 0.64 3.52 -2.09
C GLN A 57 0.66 4.51 -3.26
N GLU A 58 -0.09 4.17 -4.31
CA GLU A 58 -0.25 5.04 -5.46
C GLU A 58 -1.13 6.26 -5.15
N ALA A 59 -1.04 7.27 -6.00
CA ALA A 59 -1.86 8.48 -5.86
C ALA A 59 -3.37 8.19 -5.92
N SER A 60 -3.78 7.08 -6.55
CA SER A 60 -5.15 6.56 -6.57
C SER A 60 -5.60 5.96 -5.24
N GLY A 61 -4.68 5.52 -4.38
CA GLY A 61 -4.96 4.81 -3.13
C GLY A 61 -4.78 3.30 -3.18
N CYS A 62 -4.50 2.71 -4.36
CA CYS A 62 -4.20 1.28 -4.47
C CYS A 62 -2.70 0.99 -4.23
N TRP A 63 -2.40 -0.30 -4.10
CA TRP A 63 -1.05 -0.84 -4.24
C TRP A 63 -0.97 -1.72 -5.49
N LEU A 64 0.25 -1.86 -5.99
CA LEU A 64 0.59 -2.80 -7.05
C LEU A 64 1.24 -4.04 -6.45
N LEU A 65 1.08 -5.17 -7.13
CA LEU A 65 1.78 -6.39 -6.76
C LEU A 65 3.26 -6.24 -7.18
N ASP A 66 4.05 -5.78 -6.23
CA ASP A 66 5.47 -5.43 -6.39
C ASP A 66 6.30 -6.19 -5.35
N PRO A 67 7.55 -6.58 -5.66
CA PRO A 67 8.39 -7.29 -4.70
C PRO A 67 8.60 -6.53 -3.38
N ALA A 68 8.63 -5.20 -3.44
CA ALA A 68 8.73 -4.38 -2.24
C ALA A 68 7.45 -4.42 -1.39
N LEU A 69 6.29 -4.67 -1.99
CA LEU A 69 5.05 -4.91 -1.24
C LEU A 69 5.15 -6.24 -0.50
N ALA A 70 5.49 -7.33 -1.19
CA ALA A 70 5.64 -8.65 -0.55
C ALA A 70 6.66 -8.61 0.61
N ALA A 71 7.80 -7.95 0.39
CA ALA A 71 8.80 -7.73 1.44
C ALA A 71 8.25 -6.94 2.64
N ALA A 72 7.46 -5.88 2.41
CA ALA A 72 6.83 -5.12 3.50
C ALA A 72 5.82 -5.96 4.31
N LEU A 73 5.17 -6.93 3.66
CA LEU A 73 4.25 -7.87 4.27
C LEU A 73 4.95 -9.05 4.98
N GLY A 74 6.28 -9.16 4.84
CA GLY A 74 7.06 -10.29 5.36
C GLY A 74 6.79 -11.60 4.60
N LYS A 75 6.54 -11.51 3.29
CA LYS A 75 6.24 -12.62 2.38
C LYS A 75 7.15 -12.61 1.16
N THR A 76 7.21 -13.74 0.45
CA THR A 76 7.82 -13.78 -0.89
C THR A 76 6.79 -13.50 -1.97
N ASP A 77 7.26 -13.09 -3.15
CA ASP A 77 6.42 -12.81 -4.31
C ASP A 77 5.62 -14.06 -4.72
N GLU A 78 6.26 -15.23 -4.63
CA GLU A 78 5.63 -16.51 -4.97
C GLU A 78 4.50 -16.86 -4.00
N GLU A 79 4.68 -16.62 -2.69
CA GLU A 79 3.62 -16.85 -1.70
C GLU A 79 2.42 -15.95 -1.95
N VAL A 80 2.68 -14.67 -2.25
CA VAL A 80 1.67 -13.66 -2.53
C VAL A 80 0.91 -13.99 -3.81
N GLU A 81 1.61 -14.36 -4.90
CA GLU A 81 0.99 -14.65 -6.19
C GLU A 81 0.23 -15.98 -6.16
N LYS A 82 0.77 -17.02 -5.51
CA LYS A 82 0.10 -18.33 -5.39
C LYS A 82 -1.19 -18.27 -4.58
N SER A 83 -1.28 -17.34 -3.64
CA SER A 83 -2.46 -17.17 -2.76
C SER A 83 -3.52 -16.26 -3.35
N LYS A 84 -3.25 -15.63 -4.49
CA LYS A 84 -4.17 -14.71 -5.15
C LYS A 84 -5.42 -15.46 -5.66
N PRO A 85 -6.64 -15.00 -5.32
CA PRO A 85 -7.85 -15.56 -5.91
C PRO A 85 -7.89 -15.35 -7.44
N GLU A 86 -8.32 -16.37 -8.19
CA GLU A 86 -8.29 -16.39 -9.66
C GLU A 86 -9.03 -15.21 -10.32
N LYS A 87 -10.11 -14.74 -9.69
CA LYS A 87 -10.95 -13.64 -10.20
C LYS A 87 -10.48 -12.24 -9.79
N ALA A 88 -9.47 -12.16 -8.91
CA ALA A 88 -8.98 -10.89 -8.39
C ALA A 88 -7.97 -10.28 -9.34
N SER A 89 -8.09 -8.98 -9.61
CA SER A 89 -6.99 -8.24 -10.24
C SER A 89 -5.82 -8.12 -9.26
N SER A 90 -4.60 -8.00 -9.80
CA SER A 90 -3.39 -7.86 -8.98
C SER A 90 -3.44 -6.63 -8.06
N GLU A 91 -4.04 -5.52 -8.49
CA GLU A 91 -4.20 -4.30 -7.69
C GLU A 91 -5.23 -4.47 -6.57
N VAL A 92 -6.35 -5.14 -6.84
CA VAL A 92 -7.35 -5.46 -5.80
C VAL A 92 -6.72 -6.35 -4.74
N TRP A 93 -6.01 -7.39 -5.16
CA TRP A 93 -5.30 -8.31 -4.28
C TRP A 93 -4.25 -7.58 -3.43
N ALA A 94 -3.34 -6.83 -4.06
CA ALA A 94 -2.31 -6.05 -3.38
C ALA A 94 -2.89 -5.06 -2.37
N THR A 95 -3.96 -4.35 -2.75
CA THR A 95 -4.61 -3.36 -1.89
C THR A 95 -5.27 -4.00 -0.67
N ILE A 96 -5.92 -5.17 -0.84
CA ILE A 96 -6.53 -5.91 0.26
C ILE A 96 -5.46 -6.46 1.21
N LEU A 97 -4.35 -6.98 0.69
CA LEU A 97 -3.23 -7.43 1.53
C LEU A 97 -2.64 -6.30 2.38
N ALA A 98 -2.41 -5.13 1.78
CA ALA A 98 -1.92 -3.96 2.51
C ALA A 98 -2.89 -3.55 3.63
N LEU A 99 -4.20 -3.54 3.35
CA LEU A 99 -5.24 -3.23 4.33
C LEU A 99 -5.28 -4.25 5.48
N ILE A 100 -5.25 -5.55 5.19
CA ILE A 100 -5.22 -6.59 6.23
C ILE A 100 -3.97 -6.45 7.09
N TRP A 101 -2.81 -6.20 6.48
CA TRP A 101 -1.57 -6.08 7.21
C TRP A 101 -1.56 -4.87 8.15
N LEU A 102 -2.07 -3.72 7.72
CA LEU A 102 -2.20 -2.53 8.56
C LEU A 102 -3.09 -2.81 9.79
N HIS A 103 -4.25 -3.42 9.56
CA HIS A 103 -5.21 -3.75 10.62
C HIS A 103 -4.77 -4.93 11.49
N GLY A 104 -3.96 -5.85 10.97
CA GLY A 104 -3.50 -7.04 11.67
C GLY A 104 -2.23 -6.83 12.49
N PHE A 105 -1.29 -6.04 11.98
CA PHE A 105 0.06 -5.91 12.55
C PHE A 105 0.43 -4.52 13.04
N LYS A 106 -0.28 -3.46 12.60
CA LYS A 106 0.10 -2.06 12.86
C LYS A 106 -0.95 -1.25 13.60
N MET A 107 -1.87 -1.89 14.32
CA MET A 107 -2.91 -1.19 15.09
C MET A 107 -2.38 -0.23 16.16
N ASP A 108 -1.15 -0.45 16.64
CA ASP A 108 -0.41 0.44 17.53
C ASP A 108 -0.06 1.81 16.91
N ALA A 109 0.04 1.87 15.58
CA ALA A 109 0.36 3.07 14.80
C ALA A 109 -0.83 3.57 13.97
N LYS A 110 -2.07 3.30 14.40
CA LYS A 110 -3.28 3.58 13.61
C LYS A 110 -3.36 5.01 13.05
N ASP A 111 -3.02 6.00 13.87
CA ASP A 111 -3.07 7.41 13.48
C ASP A 111 -2.11 7.74 12.32
N GLU A 112 -1.07 6.94 12.10
CA GLU A 112 -0.10 7.12 11.02
C GLU A 112 -0.63 6.63 9.66
N TRP A 113 -1.51 5.62 9.66
CA TRP A 113 -1.94 4.95 8.42
C TRP A 113 -3.45 5.00 8.15
N GLU A 114 -4.28 5.47 9.08
CA GLU A 114 -5.75 5.49 8.91
C GLU A 114 -6.17 6.20 7.61
N LEU A 115 -5.53 7.32 7.28
CA LEU A 115 -5.82 8.04 6.03
C LEU A 115 -5.45 7.25 4.78
N LEU A 116 -4.38 6.45 4.83
CA LEU A 116 -4.02 5.55 3.72
C LEU A 116 -5.09 4.48 3.54
N ALA A 117 -5.55 3.88 4.64
CA ALA A 117 -6.57 2.84 4.61
C ALA A 117 -7.92 3.36 4.06
N VAL A 118 -8.37 4.54 4.52
CA VAL A 118 -9.59 5.18 4.01
C VAL A 118 -9.54 5.41 2.51
N LYS A 119 -8.39 5.87 1.99
CA LYS A 119 -8.20 6.13 0.56
C LYS A 119 -8.26 4.84 -0.25
N ALA A 120 -7.61 3.78 0.25
CA ALA A 120 -7.59 2.46 -0.38
C ALA A 120 -8.98 1.80 -0.39
N ALA A 121 -9.72 1.88 0.72
CA ALA A 121 -11.08 1.39 0.80
C ALA A 121 -12.00 2.13 -0.19
N SER A 122 -11.88 3.46 -0.27
CA SER A 122 -12.62 4.29 -1.24
C SER A 122 -12.31 3.88 -2.68
N TRP A 123 -11.03 3.59 -2.98
CA TRP A 123 -10.63 3.12 -4.31
C TRP A 123 -11.25 1.76 -4.65
N LEU A 124 -11.22 0.79 -3.73
CA LEU A 124 -11.81 -0.55 -3.91
C LEU A 124 -13.33 -0.49 -4.14
N GLN A 125 -14.04 0.34 -3.36
CA GLN A 125 -15.48 0.56 -3.52
C GLN A 125 -15.81 1.20 -4.88
N ALA A 126 -15.05 2.20 -5.30
CA ALA A 126 -15.26 2.88 -6.58
C ALA A 126 -15.03 1.96 -7.79
N HIS A 127 -14.09 1.01 -7.68
CA HIS A 127 -13.79 0.05 -8.75
C HIS A 127 -14.74 -1.15 -8.77
N LYS A 128 -15.70 -1.23 -7.84
CA LYS A 128 -16.64 -2.37 -7.68
C LYS A 128 -15.89 -3.70 -7.75
N ALA A 129 -14.77 -3.77 -7.03
CA ALA A 129 -13.85 -4.89 -7.12
C ALA A 129 -14.62 -6.21 -6.92
N PRO A 130 -14.59 -7.15 -7.89
CA PRO A 130 -15.16 -8.47 -7.68
C PRO A 130 -14.40 -9.19 -6.56
N CYS A 131 -14.97 -10.28 -6.02
CA CYS A 131 -14.30 -11.21 -5.11
C CYS A 131 -13.60 -10.58 -3.87
N VAL A 132 -14.01 -9.40 -3.40
CA VAL A 132 -13.43 -8.75 -2.21
C VAL A 132 -13.48 -9.66 -0.98
N SER A 133 -14.59 -10.39 -0.76
CA SER A 133 -14.68 -11.32 0.38
C SER A 133 -13.66 -12.44 0.26
N GLU A 134 -13.56 -13.08 -0.91
CA GLU A 134 -12.60 -14.17 -1.16
C GLU A 134 -11.15 -13.68 -1.00
N CYS A 135 -10.86 -12.44 -1.42
CA CYS A 135 -9.55 -11.82 -1.19
C CYS A 135 -9.29 -11.55 0.28
N VAL A 136 -10.29 -11.10 1.05
CA VAL A 136 -10.12 -10.87 2.49
C VAL A 136 -9.84 -12.19 3.20
N ASP A 137 -10.57 -13.25 2.85
CA ASP A 137 -10.38 -14.58 3.44
C ASP A 137 -9.01 -15.16 3.08
N ALA A 138 -8.63 -15.16 1.80
CA ALA A 138 -7.33 -15.64 1.34
C ALA A 138 -6.17 -14.83 1.93
N GLY A 139 -6.31 -13.50 2.01
CA GLY A 139 -5.31 -12.60 2.58
C GLY A 139 -5.12 -12.83 4.08
N ASN A 140 -6.20 -13.06 4.83
CA ASN A 140 -6.12 -13.44 6.24
C ASN A 140 -5.39 -14.76 6.44
N VAL A 141 -5.65 -15.77 5.61
CA VAL A 141 -4.92 -17.05 5.65
C VAL A 141 -3.43 -16.85 5.35
N LEU A 142 -3.11 -16.11 4.29
CA LEU A 142 -1.72 -15.85 3.89
C LEU A 142 -0.93 -15.13 5.01
N LEU A 143 -1.56 -14.12 5.62
CA LEU A 143 -0.92 -13.27 6.63
C LEU A 143 -1.09 -13.80 8.07
N GLY A 144 -1.83 -14.88 8.29
CA GLY A 144 -2.12 -15.38 9.64
C GLY A 144 -2.95 -14.42 10.49
N CYS A 145 -3.80 -13.63 9.84
CA CYS A 145 -4.67 -12.63 10.46
C CYS A 145 -6.13 -13.11 10.55
N SER A 146 -6.98 -12.33 11.21
CA SER A 146 -8.43 -12.56 11.27
C SER A 146 -9.19 -11.24 11.23
N VAL A 147 -8.82 -10.39 10.28
CA VAL A 147 -9.42 -9.06 10.09
C VAL A 147 -10.74 -9.20 9.34
N LYS A 148 -11.79 -8.56 9.86
CA LYS A 148 -13.11 -8.57 9.22
C LYS A 148 -13.16 -7.57 8.06
N LYS A 149 -13.94 -7.88 7.03
CA LYS A 149 -14.13 -7.00 5.86
C LYS A 149 -14.58 -5.59 6.25
N GLU A 150 -15.45 -5.47 7.24
CA GLU A 150 -15.99 -4.18 7.71
C GLU A 150 -14.91 -3.33 8.39
N ALA A 151 -13.91 -3.97 9.03
CA ALA A 151 -12.79 -3.26 9.63
C ALA A 151 -11.94 -2.57 8.57
N LEU A 152 -11.88 -3.12 7.35
CA LEU A 152 -11.18 -2.54 6.21
C LEU A 152 -11.98 -1.42 5.52
N GLY A 153 -13.19 -1.11 5.99
CA GLY A 153 -14.09 -0.15 5.37
C GLY A 153 -14.71 -0.64 4.05
N LEU A 154 -14.83 -1.95 3.84
CA LEU A 154 -15.28 -2.58 2.59
C LEU A 154 -16.68 -3.18 2.65
#